data_AF-F3PQ33-F1
#
_entry.id   AF-F3PQ33-F1
#
_cell.length_a   1.000
_cell.length_b   1.000
_cell.length_c   1.000
_cell.angle_alpha   90.00
_cell.angle_beta   90.00
_cell.angle_gamma   90.00
#
_symmetry.space_group_name_H-M   'P 1'
#
loop_
_entity.id
_entity.type
_entity.pdbx_description
1 polymer ?
#
loop_
_entity_poly.entity_id
_entity_poly.type
_entity_poly.pdbx_seq_one_letter_code
_entity_poly.pdbx_strand_id
1 'polypeptide(L)'
;MKITTEMARYIWSIIAANPSLSMSWGVDTDSFVCSDDALEFHIQGFLHIGNVRVTYIEGVDLFQVSLYDEEGNEVKRIDDVYLDNLAEVIDQNVENYLVEDYNAKVMNYILGL
;
A
#
# COMPACT_ATOMS: atom_id res chain seq x y z
N MET A 1 -9.56 -8.08 13.74
CA MET A 1 -8.68 -6.90 13.63
C MET A 1 -8.09 -6.49 14.98
N LYS A 2 -6.77 -6.60 15.17
CA LYS A 2 -6.07 -5.91 16.27
C LYS A 2 -4.79 -5.32 15.71
N ILE A 3 -4.82 -4.04 15.38
CA ILE A 3 -3.59 -3.26 15.21
C ILE A 3 -3.04 -3.05 16.61
N THR A 4 -1.96 -3.77 16.94
CA THR A 4 -1.47 -3.91 18.31
C THR A 4 -0.52 -2.80 18.71
N THR A 5 0.35 -2.35 17.80
CA THR A 5 1.37 -1.34 18.08
C THR A 5 0.86 0.08 17.83
N GLU A 6 1.47 1.05 18.51
CA GLU A 6 1.12 2.47 18.36
C GLU A 6 1.47 2.98 16.95
N MET A 7 2.65 2.63 16.44
CA MET A 7 3.09 3.03 15.10
C MET A 7 2.23 2.41 13.99
N ALA A 8 1.90 1.12 14.09
CA ALA A 8 1.00 0.53 13.10
C ALA A 8 -0.39 1.20 13.10
N ARG A 9 -0.88 1.63 14.27
CA ARG A 9 -2.14 2.37 14.39
C ARG A 9 -2.03 3.77 13.80
N TYR A 10 -0.89 4.42 14.02
CA TYR A 10 -0.60 5.73 13.44
C TYR A 10 -0.55 5.65 11.91
N ILE A 11 0.25 4.73 11.35
CA ILE A 11 0.32 4.46 9.91
C ILE A 11 -1.07 4.22 9.32
N TRP A 12 -1.84 3.32 9.92
CA TRP A 12 -3.19 3.04 9.43
C TRP A 12 -4.11 4.26 9.51
N SER A 13 -3.99 5.09 10.55
CA SER A 13 -4.80 6.31 10.66
C SER A 13 -4.54 7.32 9.55
N ILE A 14 -3.31 7.37 9.05
CA ILE A 14 -2.92 8.23 7.91
C ILE A 14 -3.54 7.69 6.63
N ILE A 15 -3.39 6.38 6.37
CA ILE A 15 -3.96 5.71 5.19
C ILE A 15 -5.48 5.81 5.18
N ALA A 16 -6.12 5.56 6.33
CA ALA A 16 -7.57 5.59 6.47
C ALA A 16 -8.17 7.01 6.49
N ALA A 17 -7.35 8.07 6.48
CA ALA A 17 -7.84 9.45 6.40
C ALA A 17 -8.55 9.74 5.07
N ASN A 18 -8.20 9.01 4.00
CA ASN A 18 -8.94 8.99 2.75
C ASN A 18 -9.45 7.57 2.43
N PRO A 19 -10.62 7.18 2.97
CA PRO A 19 -11.14 5.82 2.82
C PRO A 19 -11.33 5.38 1.37
N SER A 20 -11.59 6.31 0.45
CA SER A 20 -11.81 5.97 -0.96
C SER A 20 -10.58 5.35 -1.61
N LEU A 21 -9.37 5.80 -1.26
CA LEU A 21 -8.12 5.24 -1.78
C LEU A 21 -7.89 3.84 -1.21
N SER A 22 -7.88 3.71 0.12
CA SER A 22 -7.58 2.42 0.75
C SER A 22 -8.61 1.34 0.43
N MET A 23 -9.88 1.71 0.20
CA MET A 23 -10.90 0.78 -0.29
C MET A 23 -10.65 0.31 -1.73
N SER A 24 -10.11 1.18 -2.60
CA SER A 24 -9.82 0.78 -4.00
C SER A 24 -8.69 -0.23 -4.11
N TRP A 25 -7.82 -0.35 -3.12
CA TRP A 25 -6.67 -1.28 -3.16
C TRP A 25 -7.04 -2.74 -2.84
N GLY A 26 -8.28 -3.02 -2.43
CA GLY A 26 -8.69 -4.37 -2.02
C GLY A 26 -7.89 -4.90 -0.81
N VAL A 27 -7.64 -4.04 0.18
CA VAL A 27 -6.87 -4.38 1.40
C VAL A 27 -7.53 -5.55 2.15
N ASP A 28 -6.77 -6.61 2.41
CA ASP A 28 -7.18 -7.69 3.31
C ASP A 28 -6.87 -7.31 4.76
N THR A 29 -7.87 -6.88 5.52
CA THR A 29 -7.70 -6.47 6.92
C THR A 29 -7.30 -7.61 7.88
N ASP A 30 -7.47 -8.87 7.48
CA ASP A 30 -7.06 -10.02 8.28
C ASP A 30 -5.58 -10.38 8.07
N SER A 31 -4.94 -9.83 7.04
CA SER A 31 -3.52 -9.99 6.74
C SER A 31 -2.59 -9.07 7.54
N PHE A 32 -3.13 -8.19 8.39
CA PHE A 32 -2.35 -7.13 9.04
C PHE A 32 -1.27 -7.71 9.97
N VAL A 33 -0.02 -7.38 9.68
CA VAL A 33 1.14 -7.68 10.52
C VAL A 33 1.70 -6.38 11.08
N CYS A 34 1.76 -6.27 12.40
CA CYS A 34 2.25 -5.08 13.10
C CYS A 34 3.63 -5.37 13.72
N SER A 35 4.59 -4.48 13.49
CA SER A 35 5.85 -4.40 14.25
C SER A 35 5.90 -3.09 15.03
N ASP A 36 6.98 -2.88 15.78
CA ASP A 36 7.18 -1.66 16.58
C ASP A 36 7.27 -0.40 15.69
N ASP A 37 7.73 -0.56 14.45
CA ASP A 37 8.03 0.50 13.48
C ASP A 37 7.24 0.38 12.17
N ALA A 38 6.49 -0.70 11.94
CA ALA A 38 5.87 -0.96 10.64
C ALA A 38 4.46 -1.54 10.73
N LEU A 39 3.73 -1.34 9.64
CA LEU A 39 2.48 -2.02 9.32
C LEU A 39 2.62 -2.67 7.96
N GLU A 40 2.33 -3.97 7.88
CA GLU A 40 2.24 -4.71 6.64
C GLU A 40 0.83 -5.26 6.44
N PHE A 41 0.36 -5.25 5.20
CA PHE A 41 -0.93 -5.80 4.80
C PHE A 41 -0.91 -6.21 3.33
N HIS A 42 -1.68 -7.25 3.04
CA HIS A 42 -1.96 -7.73 1.69
C HIS A 42 -2.99 -6.85 0.98
N ILE A 43 -2.80 -6.67 -0.32
CA ILE A 43 -3.70 -5.93 -1.19
C ILE A 43 -3.98 -6.70 -2.49
N GLN A 44 -5.10 -6.34 -3.13
CA GLN A 44 -5.50 -6.82 -4.45
C GLN A 44 -5.67 -5.65 -5.41
N GLY A 45 -4.67 -4.77 -5.46
CA GLY A 45 -4.69 -3.60 -6.31
C GLY A 45 -4.51 -3.94 -7.79
N PHE A 46 -4.94 -3.04 -8.66
CA PHE A 46 -4.86 -3.19 -10.10
C PHE A 46 -3.42 -3.31 -10.63
N LEU A 47 -2.48 -2.57 -10.02
CA LEU A 47 -1.07 -2.56 -10.42
C LEU A 47 -0.22 -3.53 -9.61
N HIS A 48 -0.63 -3.82 -8.37
CA HIS A 48 0.12 -4.69 -7.47
C HIS A 48 -0.81 -5.58 -6.65
N ILE A 49 -0.53 -6.87 -6.71
CA ILE A 49 -1.12 -7.90 -5.85
C ILE A 49 0.02 -8.47 -5.02
N GLY A 50 -0.13 -8.47 -3.70
CA GLY A 50 0.90 -8.84 -2.74
C GLY A 50 0.89 -7.98 -1.49
N ASN A 51 1.99 -7.95 -0.75
CA ASN A 51 2.08 -7.24 0.52
C ASN A 51 2.66 -5.83 0.35
N VAL A 52 2.04 -4.86 1.00
CA VAL A 52 2.58 -3.52 1.23
C VAL A 52 3.09 -3.46 2.66
N ARG A 53 4.37 -3.14 2.85
CA ARG A 53 4.93 -2.80 4.17
C ARG A 53 5.28 -1.33 4.22
N VAL A 54 4.72 -0.64 5.20
CA VAL A 54 5.04 0.75 5.52
C VAL A 54 5.87 0.75 6.80
N THR A 55 7.10 1.24 6.74
CA THR A 55 8.02 1.33 7.88
C THR A 55 8.31 2.79 8.20
N TYR A 56 8.16 3.16 9.46
CA TYR A 56 8.53 4.48 9.98
C TYR A 56 10.03 4.53 10.31
N ILE A 57 10.72 5.57 9.83
CA ILE A 57 12.16 5.77 10.03
C ILE A 57 12.36 6.90 11.05
N GLU A 58 12.47 6.53 12.33
CA GLU A 58 12.52 7.47 13.47
C GLU A 58 13.62 8.54 13.34
N GLY A 59 14.78 8.19 12.78
CA GLY A 59 15.92 9.11 12.67
C GLY A 59 15.71 10.29 11.72
N VAL A 60 14.76 10.21 10.79
CA VAL A 60 14.49 11.25 9.78
C VAL A 60 13.03 11.69 9.71
N ASP A 61 12.14 11.08 10.51
CA ASP A 61 10.70 11.35 10.53
C ASP A 61 10.03 11.17 9.14
N LEU A 62 10.44 10.10 8.45
CA LEU A 62 9.93 9.72 7.12
C LEU A 62 9.49 8.25 7.10
N PHE A 63 8.74 7.88 6.07
CA PHE A 63 8.33 6.50 5.83
C PHE A 63 9.11 5.87 4.67
N GLN A 64 9.25 4.54 4.73
CA GLN A 64 9.64 3.68 3.62
C GLN A 64 8.42 2.82 3.26
N VAL A 65 8.13 2.69 1.96
CA VAL A 65 7.10 1.78 1.44
C VAL A 65 7.78 0.69 0.62
N SER A 66 7.62 -0.57 1.04
CA SER A 66 8.08 -1.74 0.30
C SER A 66 6.89 -2.54 -0.22
N LEU A 67 6.98 -2.98 -1.47
CA LEU A 67 6.03 -3.87 -2.12
C LEU A 67 6.66 -5.25 -2.30
N TYR A 68 5.90 -6.29 -1.94
CA TYR A 68 6.31 -7.68 -2.04
C TYR A 68 5.32 -8.44 -2.91
N ASP A 69 5.81 -9.29 -3.81
CA ASP A 69 4.93 -10.20 -4.56
C ASP A 69 4.34 -11.31 -3.66
N GLU A 70 3.45 -12.13 -4.23
CA GLU A 70 2.83 -13.29 -3.55
C GLU A 70 3.83 -14.33 -3.04
N GLU A 71 5.05 -14.37 -3.60
CA GLU A 71 6.12 -15.27 -3.15
C GLU A 71 6.93 -14.68 -2.00
N GLY A 72 6.69 -13.41 -1.64
CA GLY A 72 7.38 -12.67 -0.59
C GLY A 72 8.68 -12.00 -1.05
N ASN A 73 8.93 -11.90 -2.37
CA ASN A 73 10.08 -11.17 -2.89
C ASN A 73 9.79 -9.68 -2.93
N GLU A 74 10.74 -8.85 -2.50
CA GLU A 74 10.61 -7.40 -2.63
C GLU A 74 10.73 -6.98 -4.09
N VAL A 75 9.65 -6.44 -4.65
CA VAL A 75 9.58 -6.01 -6.06
C VAL A 75 9.77 -4.50 -6.23
N LYS A 76 9.51 -3.73 -5.17
CA LYS A 76 9.71 -2.28 -5.17
C LYS A 76 9.95 -1.74 -3.77
N ARG A 77 10.78 -0.71 -3.69
CA ARG A 77 10.99 0.10 -2.50
C ARG A 77 10.93 1.58 -2.85
N ILE A 78 10.28 2.35 -2.00
CA ILE A 78 10.13 3.79 -2.11
C ILE A 78 10.56 4.38 -0.77
N ASP A 79 11.70 5.06 -0.77
CA ASP A 79 12.26 5.72 0.39
C ASP A 79 11.78 7.17 0.49
N ASP A 80 12.07 7.83 1.61
CA ASP A 80 11.82 9.25 1.86
C ASP A 80 10.35 9.70 1.61
N VAL A 81 9.40 8.85 2.02
CA VAL A 81 7.97 9.13 1.86
C VAL A 81 7.49 10.01 3.02
N TYR A 82 7.01 11.21 2.67
CA TYR A 82 6.44 12.14 3.63
C TYR A 82 5.04 11.69 4.09
N LEU A 83 4.70 12.05 5.34
CA LEU A 83 3.42 11.78 5.98
C LEU A 83 2.20 12.17 5.12
N ASP A 84 2.23 13.37 4.56
CA ASP A 84 1.16 13.97 3.76
C ASP A 84 0.96 13.26 2.41
N ASN A 85 2.01 12.62 1.89
CA ASN A 85 2.00 11.94 0.61
C ASN A 85 1.88 10.42 0.73
N LEU A 86 1.90 9.85 1.94
CA LEU A 86 1.97 8.39 2.14
C LEU A 86 0.87 7.61 1.41
N ALA A 87 -0.39 8.03 1.56
CA ALA A 87 -1.51 7.34 0.92
C ALA A 87 -1.48 7.46 -0.61
N GLU A 88 -1.08 8.63 -1.13
CA GLU A 88 -0.96 8.85 -2.57
C GLU A 88 0.19 8.05 -3.18
N VAL A 89 1.34 7.97 -2.50
CA VAL A 89 2.47 7.15 -2.92
C VAL A 89 2.07 5.68 -2.99
N ILE A 90 1.34 5.16 -2.01
CA ILE A 90 0.83 3.79 -2.08
C ILE A 90 -0.12 3.65 -3.29
N ASP A 91 -1.12 4.52 -3.41
CA ASP A 91 -2.12 4.50 -4.48
C ASP A 91 -1.50 4.44 -5.88
N GLN A 92 -0.54 5.32 -6.17
CA GLN A 92 0.15 5.41 -7.46
C GLN A 92 0.92 4.13 -7.82
N ASN A 93 1.29 3.32 -6.83
CA ASN A 93 2.09 2.13 -7.00
C ASN A 93 1.27 0.84 -6.97
N VAL A 94 0.04 0.89 -6.45
CA VAL A 94 -0.78 -0.31 -6.26
C VAL A 94 -2.07 -0.32 -7.06
N GLU A 95 -2.63 0.85 -7.41
CA GLU A 95 -3.95 0.96 -8.05
C GLU A 95 -3.93 1.95 -9.21
N ASN A 96 -3.53 3.19 -8.94
CA ASN A 96 -3.76 4.31 -9.84
C ASN A 96 -2.58 4.57 -10.77
N TYR A 97 -2.73 4.15 -12.01
CA TYR A 97 -1.80 4.43 -13.09
C TYR A 97 -2.16 5.77 -13.73
N LEU A 98 -1.64 6.89 -13.21
CA LEU A 98 -1.68 8.17 -13.92
C LEU A 98 -0.75 8.14 -15.16
N VAL A 99 -0.96 7.22 -16.12
CA VAL A 99 -0.37 7.27 -17.47
C VAL A 99 -1.27 6.50 -18.47
N GLU A 100 -2.19 7.20 -19.15
CA GLU A 100 -2.79 6.86 -20.46
C GLU A 100 -3.54 5.52 -20.71
N ASP A 101 -3.34 4.44 -19.96
CA ASP A 101 -3.72 3.07 -20.40
C ASP A 101 -4.61 2.26 -19.44
N TYR A 102 -5.20 2.93 -18.42
CA TYR A 102 -6.16 2.29 -17.49
C TYR A 102 -7.33 1.66 -18.25
N ASN A 103 -7.88 2.37 -19.24
CA ASN A 103 -9.00 1.89 -20.03
C ASN A 103 -8.64 0.64 -20.86
N ALA A 104 -7.43 0.54 -21.42
CA ALA A 104 -7.11 -0.60 -22.27
C ALA A 104 -6.93 -1.90 -21.47
N LYS A 105 -6.30 -1.83 -20.29
CA LYS A 105 -6.14 -3.00 -19.42
C LYS A 105 -7.43 -3.44 -18.74
N VAL A 106 -8.27 -2.50 -18.29
CA VAL A 106 -9.62 -2.83 -17.80
C VAL A 106 -10.42 -3.49 -18.91
N MET A 107 -10.33 -3.01 -20.15
CA MET A 107 -11.00 -3.65 -21.28
C MET A 107 -10.41 -5.03 -21.59
N ASN A 108 -9.10 -5.24 -21.53
CA ASN A 108 -8.51 -6.57 -21.70
C ASN A 108 -8.95 -7.55 -20.59
N TYR A 109 -9.05 -7.09 -19.35
CA TYR A 109 -9.56 -7.89 -18.24
C TYR A 109 -11.04 -8.25 -18.41
N ILE A 110 -11.88 -7.29 -18.79
CA ILE A 110 -13.32 -7.51 -19.04
C ILE A 110 -13.56 -8.40 -20.27
N LEU A 111 -12.73 -8.26 -21.31
CA LEU A 111 -12.90 -8.95 -22.58
C LEU A 111 -12.13 -10.28 -22.66
N GLY A 112 -11.27 -10.59 -21.68
CA GLY A 112 -10.45 -11.81 -21.65
C GLY A 112 -9.50 -11.95 -22.84
N LEU A 113 -8.99 -10.82 -23.35
CA LEU A 113 -8.08 -10.75 -24.51
C LEU A 113 -6.61 -10.91 -24.10
#